data_AF-A8LX68-F1
#
_entry.id   AF-A8LX68-F1
#
_cell.length_a   1.000
_cell.length_b   1.000
_cell.length_c   1.000
_cell.angle_alpha   90.00
_cell.angle_beta   90.00
_cell.angle_gamma   90.00
#
_symmetry.space_group_name_H-M   'P 1'
#
loop_
_entity.id
_entity.type
_entity.pdbx_description
1 polymer ?
#
loop_
_entity_poly.entity_id
_entity_poly.type
_entity_poly.pdbx_seq_one_letter_code
_entity_poly.pdbx_strand_id
1 'polypeptide(L)'
;MRSGDLLRQLDQRLLPHLVGAVNRLAQGPARPGVLPTAMVLSCLAVLFTAVWAGGGPPAGDRGVDEVTRVGVAAGESIPGYMQDATADLAALPVASPPSGNGTFALVSLSTYLTPQRAAVVLDDVPVAAVIGRVPLPERQTEVVRITTPGLPDDVIAAMTDLAARKDREAGDYRARAATVSPRRPEQRELYLSAAHMAAAEATAYRGGCACVYAAVVRAEPVALRRVASQPDVRVVDPAPEVRRLDRTVFTPPLPEQDAVAHPLANIDMTTADPVPNPVTPDPVTSAPVVPDPVTSAPVVPDPLVPDTVTPAPVGPDPVTPGPVTPTPSGTPSTSPGPEARNSPLISLSPASSYVPSPTPMTSANVIGGG
;
A
#
# COMPACT_ATOMS: atom_id res chain seq x y z
N MET A 1 31.25 0.19 30.12
CA MET A 1 31.16 0.72 31.51
C MET A 1 29.80 0.29 32.05
N ARG A 2 29.76 -0.40 33.20
CA ARG A 2 28.53 -1.05 33.71
C ARG A 2 27.63 -0.02 34.38
N SER A 3 26.34 -0.07 34.05
CA SER A 3 25.26 0.82 34.53
C SER A 3 25.13 0.91 36.07
N GLY A 4 25.68 -0.06 36.81
CA GLY A 4 25.70 -0.02 38.27
C GLY A 4 26.61 1.06 38.87
N ASP A 5 27.70 1.44 38.20
CA ASP A 5 28.63 2.46 38.74
C ASP A 5 28.08 3.88 38.59
N LEU A 6 27.26 4.12 37.55
CA LEU A 6 26.60 5.40 37.29
C LEU A 6 25.49 5.71 38.32
N LEU A 7 24.70 4.70 38.70
CA LEU A 7 23.68 4.84 39.74
C LEU A 7 24.30 5.15 41.11
N ARG A 8 25.42 4.51 41.44
CA ARG A 8 26.12 4.72 42.71
C ARG A 8 26.77 6.10 42.79
N GLN A 9 27.24 6.63 41.65
CA GLN A 9 27.85 7.95 41.56
C GLN A 9 26.81 9.09 41.61
N LEU A 10 25.60 8.84 41.10
CA LEU A 10 24.45 9.75 41.24
C LEU A 10 23.95 9.80 42.68
N ASP A 11 23.83 8.64 43.34
CA ASP A 11 23.31 8.55 44.71
C ASP A 11 24.21 9.27 45.73
N GLN A 12 25.54 9.15 45.58
CA GLN A 12 26.49 9.80 46.48
C GLN A 12 26.60 11.32 46.31
N ARG A 13 26.25 11.87 45.13
CA ARG A 13 26.34 13.32 44.88
C ARG A 13 25.04 14.07 45.13
N LEU A 14 23.87 13.46 44.89
CA LEU A 14 22.59 14.16 44.98
C LEU A 14 21.96 14.14 46.38
N LEU A 15 22.09 13.04 47.11
CA LEU A 15 21.49 12.89 48.44
C LEU A 15 21.96 13.93 49.48
N PRO A 16 23.27 14.22 49.65
CA PRO A 16 23.69 15.18 50.67
C PRO A 16 23.26 16.62 50.38
N HIS A 17 23.05 16.97 49.10
CA HIS A 17 22.55 18.30 48.72
C HIS A 17 21.03 18.42 48.90
N LEU A 18 20.27 17.36 48.67
CA LEU A 18 18.82 17.33 48.88
C LEU A 18 18.45 17.34 50.37
N VAL A 19 19.16 16.60 51.21
CA VAL A 19 18.92 16.58 52.67
C VAL A 19 19.23 17.95 53.31
N GLY A 20 20.27 18.64 52.82
CA GLY A 20 20.59 20.00 53.28
C GLY A 20 19.55 21.05 52.90
N ALA A 21 18.92 20.92 51.73
CA ALA A 21 17.88 21.82 51.26
C ALA A 21 16.55 21.62 52.02
N VAL A 22 16.19 20.36 52.32
CA VAL A 22 14.96 20.03 53.05
C VAL A 22 15.03 20.49 54.52
N ASN A 23 16.19 20.36 55.18
CA ASN A 23 16.33 20.86 56.56
C ASN A 23 16.28 22.39 56.66
N ARG A 24 16.74 23.14 55.64
CA ARG A 24 16.61 24.60 55.61
C ARG A 24 15.18 25.08 55.36
N LEU A 25 14.38 24.29 54.64
CA LEU A 25 12.95 24.59 54.46
C LEU A 25 12.11 24.29 55.71
N ALA A 26 12.53 23.31 56.54
CA ALA A 26 11.81 22.92 57.75
C ALA A 26 11.95 23.90 58.94
N GLN A 27 12.93 24.81 58.90
CA GLN A 27 13.30 25.68 60.03
C GLN A 27 13.05 27.18 59.79
N GLY A 28 12.48 27.56 58.64
CA GLY A 28 12.13 28.94 58.32
C GLY A 28 10.67 29.27 58.67
N PRO A 29 10.35 30.48 59.18
CA PRO A 29 8.96 30.88 59.39
C PRO A 29 8.23 30.89 58.05
N ALA A 30 7.20 30.07 57.94
CA ALA A 30 6.42 29.87 56.72
C ALA A 30 5.80 31.20 56.26
N ARG A 31 6.37 31.80 55.20
CA ARG A 31 5.76 32.94 54.51
C ARG A 31 4.58 32.42 53.67
N PRO A 32 3.36 32.94 53.84
CA PRO A 32 2.13 32.37 53.25
C PRO A 32 2.01 32.47 51.71
N GLY A 33 3.05 32.94 51.00
CA GLY A 33 3.10 33.00 49.53
C GLY A 33 3.93 31.91 48.85
N VAL A 34 4.64 31.06 49.61
CA VAL A 34 5.59 30.08 49.03
C VAL A 34 4.92 28.74 48.67
N LEU A 35 3.82 28.39 49.35
CA LEU A 35 3.05 27.17 49.06
C LEU A 35 2.32 27.19 47.70
N PRO A 36 1.60 28.26 47.29
CA PRO A 36 0.92 28.24 46.00
C PRO A 36 1.91 28.28 44.82
N THR A 37 3.04 28.96 44.97
CA THR A 37 4.08 29.02 43.93
C THR A 37 4.77 27.68 43.74
N ALA A 38 5.05 26.95 44.83
CA ALA A 38 5.59 25.58 44.75
C ALA A 38 4.61 24.60 44.09
N MET A 39 3.31 24.73 44.37
CA MET A 39 2.27 23.91 43.75
C MET A 39 2.16 24.14 42.24
N VAL A 40 2.14 25.40 41.80
CA VAL A 40 2.08 25.75 40.37
C VAL A 40 3.33 25.26 39.62
N LEU A 41 4.52 25.43 40.20
CA LEU A 41 5.77 24.91 39.62
C LEU A 41 5.76 23.38 39.52
N SER A 42 5.20 22.69 40.52
CA SER A 42 5.06 21.23 40.49
C SER A 42 4.09 20.78 39.40
N CYS A 43 2.94 21.46 39.26
CA CYS A 43 1.99 21.19 38.18
C CYS A 43 2.59 21.42 36.79
N LEU A 44 3.35 22.51 36.60
CA LEU A 44 4.03 22.79 35.34
C LEU A 44 5.12 21.76 35.02
N ALA A 45 5.88 21.29 36.02
CA ALA A 45 6.87 20.23 35.83
C ALA A 45 6.22 18.89 35.44
N VAL A 46 5.08 18.54 36.05
CA VAL A 46 4.32 17.34 35.69
C VAL A 46 3.75 17.45 34.27
N LEU A 47 3.18 18.60 33.89
CA LEU A 47 2.69 18.81 32.53
C LEU A 47 3.82 18.78 31.49
N PHE A 48 4.97 19.40 31.80
CA PHE A 48 6.13 19.38 30.92
C PHE A 48 6.68 17.98 30.74
N THR A 49 6.81 17.19 31.82
CA THR A 49 7.25 15.79 31.74
C THR A 49 6.24 14.90 31.03
N ALA A 50 4.94 15.14 31.16
CA ALA A 50 3.91 14.40 30.42
C ALA A 50 3.96 14.70 28.92
N VAL A 51 4.14 15.96 28.52
CA VAL A 51 4.29 16.36 27.11
C VAL A 51 5.59 15.80 26.52
N TRP A 52 6.68 15.80 27.29
CA TRP A 52 7.96 15.26 26.84
C TRP A 52 7.99 13.73 26.78
N ALA A 53 7.27 13.05 27.69
CA ALA A 53 7.13 11.60 27.69
C ALA A 53 6.12 11.07 26.67
N GLY A 54 5.15 11.89 26.25
CA GLY A 54 4.20 11.55 25.18
C GLY A 54 4.79 11.58 23.77
N GLY A 55 6.04 12.02 23.60
CA GLY A 55 6.74 12.05 22.31
C GLY A 55 7.52 10.78 21.95
N GLY A 56 7.50 9.75 22.82
CA GLY A 56 8.07 8.43 22.51
C GLY A 56 6.97 7.41 22.24
N PRO A 57 7.13 6.48 21.28
CA PRO A 57 6.16 5.42 21.07
C PRO A 57 5.96 4.64 22.38
N PRO A 58 4.72 4.30 22.77
CA PRO A 58 4.46 3.58 24.00
C PRO A 58 5.20 2.24 23.95
N ALA A 59 6.07 2.00 24.92
CA ALA A 59 6.65 0.69 25.14
C ALA A 59 5.51 -0.27 25.55
N GLY A 60 4.97 -0.98 24.57
CA GLY A 60 3.85 -1.90 24.72
C GLY A 60 4.10 -2.95 25.78
N ASP A 61 3.07 -3.15 26.60
CA ASP A 61 2.94 -4.22 27.56
C ASP A 61 3.03 -5.56 26.83
N ARG A 62 3.99 -6.42 27.22
CA ARG A 62 4.24 -7.70 26.57
C ARG A 62 3.17 -8.69 27.00
N GLY A 63 2.10 -8.80 26.22
CA GLY A 63 1.10 -9.84 26.39
C GLY A 63 0.14 -9.93 25.21
N VAL A 64 0.17 -11.08 24.52
CA VAL A 64 -0.71 -11.51 23.42
C VAL A 64 -0.27 -11.03 22.02
N ASP A 65 0.40 -11.95 21.29
CA ASP A 65 0.65 -11.98 19.84
C ASP A 65 0.54 -10.62 19.12
N GLU A 66 1.57 -9.78 19.26
CA GLU A 66 1.64 -8.47 18.63
C GLU A 66 1.78 -8.65 17.11
N VAL A 67 0.65 -8.58 16.39
CA VAL A 67 0.61 -8.57 14.93
C VAL A 67 1.22 -7.27 14.44
N THR A 68 2.34 -7.35 13.74
CA THR A 68 2.97 -6.17 13.13
C THR A 68 2.03 -5.61 12.06
N ARG A 69 1.72 -4.32 12.12
CA ARG A 69 0.95 -3.62 11.10
C ARG A 69 1.88 -2.73 10.30
N VAL A 70 1.74 -2.76 8.98
CA VAL A 70 2.47 -1.91 8.04
C VAL A 70 1.45 -1.24 7.12
N GLY A 71 1.62 0.04 6.83
CA GLY A 71 0.61 0.85 6.14
C GLY A 71 -0.23 1.72 7.08
N VAL A 72 -1.28 2.31 6.53
CA VAL A 72 -2.11 3.32 7.21
C VAL A 72 -3.25 2.67 8.01
N ALA A 73 -3.50 3.12 9.23
CA ALA A 73 -4.66 2.67 10.00
C ALA A 73 -5.92 3.44 9.62
N ALA A 74 -7.09 2.84 9.87
CA ALA A 74 -8.35 3.49 9.59
C ALA A 74 -8.52 4.78 10.40
N GLY A 75 -8.91 5.86 9.73
CA GLY A 75 -9.06 7.20 10.29
C GLY A 75 -7.79 8.05 10.26
N GLU A 76 -6.64 7.50 9.87
CA GLU A 76 -5.38 8.25 9.83
C GLU A 76 -5.22 9.07 8.55
N SER A 77 -4.41 10.14 8.66
CA SER A 77 -4.03 11.02 7.56
C SER A 77 -3.12 10.29 6.58
N ILE A 78 -3.56 10.16 5.33
CA ILE A 78 -2.75 9.58 4.27
C ILE A 78 -1.55 10.47 3.92
N PRO A 79 -1.69 11.81 3.80
CA PRO A 79 -0.53 12.67 3.59
C PRO A 79 0.51 12.58 4.72
N GLY A 80 0.06 12.46 5.97
CA GLY A 80 0.94 12.26 7.13
C GLY A 80 1.71 10.96 7.04
N TYR A 81 0.99 9.84 6.84
CA TYR A 81 1.58 8.52 6.61
C TYR A 81 2.59 8.52 5.45
N MET A 82 2.27 9.15 4.32
CA MET A 82 3.18 9.22 3.17
C MET A 82 4.46 10.00 3.48
N GLN A 83 4.34 11.08 4.26
CA GLN A 83 5.49 11.88 4.70
C GLN A 83 6.40 11.06 5.62
N ASP A 84 5.82 10.35 6.58
CA ASP A 84 6.56 9.51 7.53
C ASP A 84 7.26 8.35 6.81
N ALA A 85 6.55 7.60 5.97
CA ALA A 85 7.14 6.51 5.18
C ALA A 85 8.29 6.98 4.25
N THR A 86 8.15 8.17 3.67
CA THR A 86 9.21 8.77 2.85
C THR A 86 10.44 9.13 3.69
N ALA A 87 10.23 9.69 4.89
CA ALA A 87 11.30 10.00 5.82
C ALA A 87 12.02 8.73 6.31
N ASP A 88 11.27 7.67 6.61
CA ASP A 88 11.81 6.38 7.03
C ASP A 88 12.64 5.71 5.92
N LEU A 89 12.18 5.77 4.67
CA LEU A 89 12.95 5.29 3.51
C LEU A 89 14.25 6.09 3.30
N ALA A 90 14.21 7.40 3.52
CA ALA A 90 15.39 8.24 3.46
C ALA A 90 16.39 7.91 4.59
N ALA A 91 15.89 7.57 5.78
CA ALA A 91 16.69 7.24 6.96
C ALA A 91 17.38 5.87 6.90
N LEU A 92 16.96 4.96 6.00
CA LEU A 92 17.62 3.66 5.85
C LEU A 92 19.12 3.81 5.51
N PRO A 93 20.02 2.97 6.06
CA PRO A 93 21.43 2.99 5.70
C PRO A 93 21.65 2.78 4.19
N VAL A 94 22.65 3.47 3.62
CA VAL A 94 23.04 3.26 2.21
C VAL A 94 23.79 1.94 2.04
N ALA A 95 24.50 1.49 3.08
CA ALA A 95 25.25 0.24 3.06
C ALA A 95 24.34 -0.95 3.37
N SER A 96 24.38 -1.98 2.53
CA SER A 96 23.68 -3.24 2.74
C SER A 96 24.29 -3.98 3.94
N PRO A 97 23.50 -4.50 4.89
CA PRO A 97 24.02 -5.32 5.96
C PRO A 97 24.66 -6.61 5.40
N PRO A 98 25.72 -7.13 6.03
CA PRO A 98 26.47 -8.29 5.53
C PRO A 98 25.66 -9.59 5.45
N SER A 99 24.44 -9.61 6.01
CA SER A 99 23.54 -10.76 6.02
C SER A 99 22.62 -10.87 4.80
N GLY A 100 22.76 -10.02 3.77
CA GLY A 100 22.14 -10.19 2.43
C GLY A 100 20.61 -10.25 2.40
N ASN A 101 19.97 -9.97 3.52
CA ASN A 101 18.58 -10.22 3.77
C ASN A 101 17.86 -8.87 3.74
N GLY A 102 17.56 -8.38 2.53
CA GLY A 102 16.93 -7.08 2.30
C GLY A 102 15.73 -6.79 3.22
N THR A 103 15.38 -5.51 3.30
CA THR A 103 14.28 -5.00 4.14
C THR A 103 12.95 -5.25 3.44
N PHE A 104 11.95 -5.71 4.20
CA PHE A 104 10.58 -5.75 3.70
C PHE A 104 10.05 -4.33 3.56
N ALA A 105 9.26 -4.09 2.52
CA ALA A 105 8.58 -2.81 2.34
C ALA A 105 7.19 -3.02 1.72
N LEU A 106 6.26 -2.14 2.09
CA LEU A 106 4.97 -2.02 1.44
C LEU A 106 5.06 -0.93 0.37
N VAL A 107 4.87 -1.32 -0.88
CA VAL A 107 4.79 -0.41 -2.04
C VAL A 107 3.33 -0.14 -2.30
N SER A 108 2.90 1.11 -2.15
CA SER A 108 1.56 1.56 -2.53
C SER A 108 1.61 2.23 -3.90
N LEU A 109 0.71 1.86 -4.80
CA LEU A 109 0.67 2.37 -6.16
C LEU A 109 -0.28 3.57 -6.26
N SER A 110 -0.02 4.46 -7.23
CA SER A 110 -0.84 5.65 -7.45
C SER A 110 -2.17 5.33 -8.14
N THR A 111 -2.23 4.20 -8.86
CA THR A 111 -3.41 3.71 -9.58
C THR A 111 -3.46 2.19 -9.51
N TYR A 112 -4.58 1.60 -9.95
CA TYR A 112 -4.65 0.16 -10.15
C TYR A 112 -3.88 -0.21 -11.43
N LEU A 113 -2.98 -1.19 -11.32
CA LEU A 113 -2.15 -1.69 -12.40
C LEU A 113 -2.57 -3.09 -12.83
N THR A 114 -2.34 -3.40 -14.12
CA THR A 114 -2.38 -4.78 -14.62
C THR A 114 -1.18 -5.57 -14.09
N PRO A 115 -1.22 -6.92 -14.08
CA PRO A 115 -0.07 -7.74 -13.68
C PRO A 115 1.21 -7.39 -14.46
N GLN A 116 1.10 -7.12 -15.76
CA GLN A 116 2.23 -6.78 -16.62
C GLN A 116 2.81 -5.41 -16.28
N ARG A 117 1.94 -4.40 -16.03
CA ARG A 117 2.43 -3.08 -15.66
C ARG A 117 3.06 -3.09 -14.26
N ALA A 118 2.49 -3.85 -13.33
CA ALA A 118 3.07 -4.04 -12.00
C ALA A 118 4.47 -4.68 -12.08
N ALA A 119 4.67 -5.67 -12.97
CA ALA A 119 5.99 -6.26 -13.21
C ALA A 119 7.01 -5.22 -13.71
N VAL A 120 6.61 -4.34 -14.63
CA VAL A 120 7.48 -3.25 -15.13
C VAL A 120 7.82 -2.23 -14.05
N VAL A 121 6.87 -1.88 -13.19
CA VAL A 121 7.05 -0.87 -12.13
C VAL A 121 7.93 -1.40 -10.99
N LEU A 122 7.76 -2.68 -10.63
CA LEU A 122 8.52 -3.31 -9.56
C LEU A 122 9.89 -3.85 -10.03
N ASP A 123 10.12 -3.89 -11.34
CA ASP A 123 11.40 -4.24 -11.98
C ASP A 123 11.94 -5.58 -11.43
N ASP A 124 13.25 -5.70 -11.20
CA ASP A 124 13.88 -6.91 -10.67
C ASP A 124 13.77 -7.05 -9.13
N VAL A 125 12.86 -6.33 -8.47
CA VAL A 125 12.70 -6.43 -7.02
C VAL A 125 11.91 -7.69 -6.65
N PRO A 126 12.43 -8.56 -5.77
CA PRO A 126 11.69 -9.72 -5.29
C PRO A 126 10.38 -9.31 -4.62
N VAL A 127 9.27 -9.71 -5.23
CA VAL A 127 7.92 -9.52 -4.72
C VAL A 127 7.56 -10.75 -3.87
N ALA A 128 7.03 -10.52 -2.68
CA ALA A 128 6.55 -11.57 -1.80
C ALA A 128 5.03 -11.74 -1.86
N ALA A 129 4.31 -10.64 -2.11
CA ALA A 129 2.89 -10.66 -2.36
C ALA A 129 2.45 -9.41 -3.13
N VAL A 130 1.36 -9.50 -3.88
CA VAL A 130 0.62 -8.35 -4.37
C VAL A 130 -0.73 -8.25 -3.66
N ILE A 131 -1.23 -7.04 -3.52
CA ILE A 131 -2.53 -6.73 -2.94
C ILE A 131 -3.37 -6.06 -4.02
N GLY A 132 -4.57 -6.57 -4.22
CA GLY A 132 -5.44 -6.12 -5.29
C GLY A 132 -6.92 -6.20 -4.95
N ARG A 133 -7.73 -5.52 -5.75
CA ARG A 133 -9.20 -5.58 -5.76
C ARG A 133 -9.68 -5.15 -7.14
N VAL A 134 -10.90 -5.52 -7.52
CA VAL A 134 -11.48 -5.04 -8.78
C VAL A 134 -12.02 -3.61 -8.60
N PRO A 135 -11.52 -2.59 -9.30
CA PRO A 135 -12.06 -1.23 -9.16
C PRO A 135 -13.40 -1.11 -9.91
N LEU A 136 -14.50 -1.39 -9.21
CA LEU A 136 -15.85 -1.15 -9.72
C LEU A 136 -16.37 0.18 -9.14
N PRO A 137 -16.97 1.07 -9.97
CA PRO A 137 -17.50 2.34 -9.50
C PRO A 137 -18.61 2.11 -8.46
N GLU A 138 -18.59 2.90 -7.39
CA GLU A 138 -19.59 2.89 -6.31
C GLU A 138 -19.76 1.53 -5.59
N ARG A 139 -18.80 0.61 -5.74
CA ARG A 139 -18.88 -0.73 -5.15
C ARG A 139 -17.61 -1.11 -4.44
N GLN A 140 -17.76 -1.66 -3.25
CA GLN A 140 -16.65 -2.33 -2.56
C GLN A 140 -16.52 -3.74 -3.09
N THR A 141 -15.29 -4.09 -3.41
CA THR A 141 -14.89 -5.37 -3.98
C THR A 141 -13.91 -6.03 -3.03
N GLU A 142 -13.83 -7.35 -3.09
CA GLU A 142 -12.95 -8.12 -2.20
C GLU A 142 -11.49 -7.68 -2.39
N VAL A 143 -10.83 -7.28 -1.30
CA VAL A 143 -9.37 -7.10 -1.30
C VAL A 143 -8.73 -8.46 -1.11
N VAL A 144 -7.87 -8.81 -2.05
CA VAL A 144 -7.17 -10.09 -2.10
C VAL A 144 -5.68 -9.87 -1.98
N ARG A 145 -5.03 -10.73 -1.21
CA ARG A 145 -3.57 -10.82 -1.14
C ARG A 145 -3.14 -12.07 -1.88
N ILE A 146 -2.32 -11.91 -2.90
CA ILE A 146 -1.79 -12.99 -3.72
C ILE A 146 -0.31 -13.13 -3.36
N THR A 147 0.05 -14.23 -2.70
CA THR A 147 1.45 -14.59 -2.50
C THR A 147 2.00 -15.10 -3.82
N THR A 148 3.08 -14.50 -4.30
CA THR A 148 3.66 -14.81 -5.61
C THR A 148 5.18 -14.71 -5.50
N PRO A 149 5.93 -15.76 -5.90
CA PRO A 149 7.37 -15.66 -6.12
C PRO A 149 7.75 -14.96 -7.44
N GLY A 150 6.85 -14.84 -8.43
CA GLY A 150 7.15 -14.27 -9.74
C GLY A 150 6.01 -13.50 -10.41
N LEU A 151 6.28 -12.25 -10.79
CA LEU A 151 5.42 -11.46 -11.67
C LEU A 151 5.85 -11.60 -13.15
N PRO A 152 4.90 -11.52 -14.11
CA PRO A 152 3.46 -11.34 -13.92
C PRO A 152 2.67 -12.67 -13.80
N ASP A 153 3.29 -13.80 -14.15
CA ASP A 153 2.58 -15.06 -14.46
C ASP A 153 1.81 -15.63 -13.27
N ASP A 154 2.35 -15.60 -12.06
CA ASP A 154 1.65 -16.13 -10.88
C ASP A 154 0.40 -15.30 -10.55
N VAL A 155 0.45 -13.99 -10.77
CA VAL A 155 -0.70 -13.11 -10.54
C VAL A 155 -1.77 -13.35 -11.60
N ILE A 156 -1.39 -13.60 -12.85
CA ILE A 156 -2.33 -14.00 -13.92
C ILE A 156 -2.99 -15.34 -13.58
N ALA A 157 -2.21 -16.31 -13.11
CA ALA A 157 -2.74 -17.60 -12.65
C ALA A 157 -3.71 -17.42 -11.47
N ALA A 158 -3.32 -16.65 -10.45
CA ALA A 158 -4.17 -16.35 -9.30
C ALA A 158 -5.45 -15.59 -9.69
N MET A 159 -5.39 -14.67 -10.65
CA MET A 159 -6.57 -13.99 -11.20
C MET A 159 -7.51 -14.99 -11.90
N THR A 160 -6.98 -15.99 -12.58
CA THR A 160 -7.79 -17.05 -13.20
C THR A 160 -8.52 -17.89 -12.13
N ASP A 161 -7.84 -18.23 -11.03
CA ASP A 161 -8.45 -18.93 -9.90
C ASP A 161 -9.49 -18.08 -9.16
N LEU A 162 -9.21 -16.78 -9.00
CA LEU A 162 -10.15 -15.79 -8.44
C LEU A 162 -11.41 -15.69 -9.29
N ALA A 163 -11.27 -15.60 -10.62
CA ALA A 163 -12.39 -15.61 -11.53
C ALA A 163 -13.28 -16.86 -11.36
N ALA A 164 -12.66 -18.04 -11.35
CA ALA A 164 -13.40 -19.29 -11.18
C ALA A 164 -14.11 -19.37 -9.82
N ARG A 165 -13.48 -18.87 -8.75
CA ARG A 165 -14.13 -18.74 -7.43
C ARG A 165 -15.33 -17.80 -7.48
N LYS A 166 -15.19 -16.64 -8.10
CA LYS A 166 -16.25 -15.62 -8.19
C LYS A 166 -17.42 -16.05 -9.07
N ASP A 167 -17.16 -16.81 -10.14
CA ASP A 167 -18.22 -17.43 -10.95
C ASP A 167 -19.04 -18.44 -10.13
N ARG A 168 -18.40 -19.25 -9.27
CA ARG A 168 -19.10 -20.15 -8.34
C ARG A 168 -19.92 -19.37 -7.30
N GLU A 169 -19.33 -18.36 -6.69
CA GLU A 169 -20.02 -17.48 -5.73
C GLU A 169 -21.27 -16.82 -6.36
N ALA A 170 -21.16 -16.34 -7.59
CA ALA A 170 -22.30 -15.80 -8.34
C ALA A 170 -23.40 -16.85 -8.58
N GLY A 171 -23.01 -18.10 -8.87
CA GLY A 171 -23.94 -19.24 -8.99
C GLY A 171 -24.68 -19.52 -7.69
N ASP A 172 -23.96 -19.57 -6.57
CA ASP A 172 -24.50 -19.83 -5.24
C ASP A 172 -25.51 -18.75 -4.81
N TYR A 173 -25.22 -17.47 -5.07
CA TYR A 173 -26.17 -16.39 -4.79
C TYR A 173 -27.44 -16.49 -5.64
N ARG A 174 -27.34 -16.84 -6.93
CA ARG A 174 -28.53 -17.06 -7.78
C ARG A 174 -29.37 -18.24 -7.29
N ALA A 175 -28.72 -19.33 -6.88
CA ALA A 175 -29.40 -20.48 -6.31
C ALA A 175 -30.15 -20.10 -5.02
N ARG A 176 -29.53 -19.33 -4.12
CA ARG A 176 -30.18 -18.80 -2.91
C ARG A 176 -31.38 -17.93 -3.27
N ALA A 177 -31.22 -16.98 -4.20
CA ALA A 177 -32.30 -16.10 -4.66
C ALA A 177 -33.52 -16.88 -5.20
N ALA A 178 -33.29 -18.03 -5.85
CA ALA A 178 -34.35 -18.89 -6.36
C ALA A 178 -35.17 -19.59 -5.24
N THR A 179 -34.59 -19.77 -4.05
CA THR A 179 -35.26 -20.39 -2.89
C THR A 179 -35.97 -19.38 -1.98
N VAL A 180 -35.75 -18.07 -2.17
CA VAL A 180 -36.39 -17.03 -1.36
C VAL A 180 -37.90 -16.99 -1.62
N SER A 181 -38.68 -16.95 -0.55
CA SER A 181 -40.14 -16.81 -0.62
C SER A 181 -40.56 -15.56 -1.41
N PRO A 182 -41.60 -15.63 -2.27
CA PRO A 182 -42.14 -14.46 -2.97
C PRO A 182 -42.59 -13.31 -2.04
N ARG A 183 -42.81 -13.60 -0.74
CA ARG A 183 -43.15 -12.61 0.28
C ARG A 183 -41.94 -11.82 0.80
N ARG A 184 -40.72 -12.10 0.33
CA ARG A 184 -39.49 -11.39 0.72
C ARG A 184 -38.71 -10.89 -0.50
N PRO A 185 -39.29 -9.99 -1.31
CA PRO A 185 -38.66 -9.49 -2.53
C PRO A 185 -37.31 -8.81 -2.25
N GLU A 186 -37.18 -8.09 -1.14
CA GLU A 186 -35.94 -7.42 -0.74
C GLU A 186 -34.78 -8.41 -0.50
N GLN A 187 -35.06 -9.53 0.17
CA GLN A 187 -34.05 -10.58 0.41
C GLN A 187 -33.62 -11.24 -0.92
N ARG A 188 -34.55 -11.42 -1.85
CA ARG A 188 -34.24 -11.93 -3.18
C ARG A 188 -33.35 -10.95 -3.94
N GLU A 189 -33.68 -9.67 -3.90
CA GLU A 189 -32.90 -8.62 -4.57
C GLU A 189 -31.49 -8.50 -4.00
N LEU A 190 -31.33 -8.62 -2.68
CA LEU A 190 -30.01 -8.64 -2.04
C LEU A 190 -29.12 -9.76 -2.62
N TYR A 191 -29.64 -10.98 -2.76
CA TYR A 191 -28.89 -12.08 -3.36
C TYR A 191 -28.62 -11.87 -4.85
N LEU A 192 -29.56 -11.30 -5.61
CA LEU A 192 -29.33 -11.00 -7.03
C LEU A 192 -28.27 -9.92 -7.23
N SER A 193 -28.27 -8.89 -6.38
CA SER A 193 -27.23 -7.86 -6.34
C SER A 193 -25.86 -8.48 -6.02
N ALA A 194 -25.77 -9.34 -5.01
CA ALA A 194 -24.54 -10.06 -4.68
C ALA A 194 -24.07 -10.97 -5.84
N ALA A 195 -24.99 -11.67 -6.51
CA ALA A 195 -24.68 -12.47 -7.70
C ALA A 195 -24.13 -11.63 -8.86
N HIS A 196 -24.70 -10.44 -9.07
CA HIS A 196 -24.22 -9.51 -10.09
C HIS A 196 -22.80 -9.05 -9.77
N MET A 197 -22.54 -8.65 -8.52
CA MET A 197 -21.21 -8.20 -8.10
C MET A 197 -20.15 -9.30 -8.29
N ALA A 198 -20.42 -10.52 -7.82
CA ALA A 198 -19.50 -11.64 -8.00
C ALA A 198 -19.26 -11.95 -9.49
N ALA A 199 -20.28 -11.87 -10.35
CA ALA A 199 -20.11 -12.07 -11.80
C ALA A 199 -19.30 -10.94 -12.49
N ALA A 200 -19.46 -9.70 -12.02
CA ALA A 200 -18.68 -8.56 -12.51
C ALA A 200 -17.20 -8.70 -12.12
N GLU A 201 -16.91 -9.06 -10.87
CA GLU A 201 -15.55 -9.36 -10.41
C GLU A 201 -14.92 -10.52 -11.21
N ALA A 202 -15.66 -11.62 -11.42
CA ALA A 202 -15.19 -12.74 -12.21
C ALA A 202 -14.82 -12.34 -13.64
N THR A 203 -15.67 -11.53 -14.28
CA THR A 203 -15.44 -11.02 -15.63
C THR A 203 -14.21 -10.13 -15.69
N ALA A 204 -14.02 -9.25 -14.71
CA ALA A 204 -12.85 -8.39 -14.63
C ALA A 204 -11.55 -9.20 -14.50
N TYR A 205 -11.52 -10.19 -13.59
CA TYR A 205 -10.35 -11.05 -13.43
C TYR A 205 -10.04 -11.87 -14.69
N ARG A 206 -11.06 -12.45 -15.36
CA ARG A 206 -10.88 -13.15 -16.66
C ARG A 206 -10.35 -12.22 -17.76
N GLY A 207 -10.72 -10.95 -17.70
CA GLY A 207 -10.29 -9.91 -18.64
C GLY A 207 -8.88 -9.35 -18.38
N GLY A 208 -8.16 -9.82 -17.35
CA GLY A 208 -6.83 -9.29 -17.01
C GLY A 208 -6.88 -7.85 -16.49
N CYS A 209 -7.86 -7.55 -15.63
CA CYS A 209 -8.09 -6.21 -15.11
C CYS A 209 -6.85 -5.54 -14.49
N ALA A 210 -6.84 -4.21 -14.55
CA ALA A 210 -5.98 -3.39 -13.71
C ALA A 210 -6.55 -3.41 -12.28
N CYS A 211 -5.99 -4.27 -11.44
CA CYS A 211 -6.55 -4.64 -10.14
C CYS A 211 -5.52 -4.67 -9.01
N VAL A 212 -4.22 -4.54 -9.32
CA VAL A 212 -3.14 -4.50 -8.32
C VAL A 212 -2.92 -3.06 -7.89
N TYR A 213 -2.98 -2.76 -6.59
CA TYR A 213 -2.75 -1.40 -6.08
C TYR A 213 -1.65 -1.31 -5.02
N ALA A 214 -1.11 -2.46 -4.58
CA ALA A 214 0.06 -2.49 -3.72
C ALA A 214 0.83 -3.80 -3.87
N ALA A 215 2.08 -3.79 -3.42
CA ALA A 215 2.95 -4.96 -3.36
C ALA A 215 3.78 -4.97 -2.07
N VAL A 216 4.05 -6.15 -1.56
CA VAL A 216 5.01 -6.39 -0.49
C VAL A 216 6.29 -6.91 -1.13
N VAL A 217 7.37 -6.16 -0.97
CA VAL A 217 8.67 -6.48 -1.57
C VAL A 217 9.72 -6.73 -0.50
N ARG A 218 10.82 -7.37 -0.88
CA ARG A 218 12.00 -7.49 -0.03
C ARG A 218 13.25 -7.13 -0.81
N ALA A 219 13.87 -5.99 -0.48
CA ALA A 219 14.98 -5.46 -1.25
C ALA A 219 15.99 -4.70 -0.40
N GLU A 220 17.15 -4.41 -0.98
CA GLU A 220 18.12 -3.50 -0.38
C GLU A 220 17.62 -2.05 -0.42
N PRO A 221 18.03 -1.17 0.51
CA PRO A 221 17.58 0.22 0.56
C PRO A 221 17.75 1.00 -0.75
N VAL A 222 18.82 0.75 -1.51
CA VAL A 222 19.05 1.38 -2.83
C VAL A 222 17.98 0.95 -3.84
N ALA A 223 17.62 -0.34 -3.86
CA ALA A 223 16.57 -0.83 -4.74
C ALA A 223 15.19 -0.28 -4.34
N LEU A 224 14.89 -0.18 -3.04
CA LEU A 224 13.64 0.43 -2.55
C LEU A 224 13.50 1.89 -2.97
N ARG A 225 14.59 2.68 -2.92
CA ARG A 225 14.58 4.08 -3.41
C ARG A 225 14.35 4.19 -4.90
N ARG A 226 14.90 3.26 -5.69
CA ARG A 226 14.63 3.19 -7.13
C ARG A 226 13.16 2.88 -7.42
N VAL A 227 12.55 1.94 -6.69
CA VAL A 227 11.10 1.69 -6.78
C VAL A 227 10.31 2.94 -6.40
N ALA A 228 10.67 3.63 -5.32
CA ALA A 228 10.01 4.87 -4.90
C ALA A 228 10.12 6.01 -5.93
N SER A 229 11.12 5.98 -6.81
CA SER A 229 11.26 6.96 -7.90
C SER A 229 10.40 6.68 -9.14
N GLN A 230 9.71 5.53 -9.19
CA GLN A 230 8.83 5.19 -10.30
C GLN A 230 7.55 6.04 -10.29
N PRO A 231 7.07 6.52 -11.46
CA PRO A 231 5.92 7.42 -11.53
C PRO A 231 4.59 6.79 -11.09
N ASP A 232 4.47 5.46 -11.16
CA ASP A 232 3.27 4.73 -10.73
C ASP A 232 3.31 4.35 -9.24
N VAL A 233 4.40 4.66 -8.53
CA VAL A 233 4.55 4.38 -7.09
C VAL A 233 4.18 5.63 -6.30
N ARG A 234 3.23 5.47 -5.39
CA ARG A 234 2.76 6.54 -4.51
C ARG A 234 3.66 6.70 -3.30
N VAL A 235 4.01 5.60 -2.64
CA VAL A 235 4.92 5.58 -1.49
C VAL A 235 5.50 4.17 -1.30
N VAL A 236 6.72 4.11 -0.77
CA VAL A 236 7.34 2.88 -0.28
C VAL A 236 7.54 3.03 1.22
N ASP A 237 6.82 2.22 1.99
CA ASP A 237 6.89 2.16 3.46
C ASP A 237 7.83 1.03 3.89
N PRO A 238 9.08 1.33 4.29
CA PRO A 238 10.03 0.32 4.71
C PRO A 238 9.69 -0.20 6.11
N ALA A 239 9.59 -1.52 6.24
CA ALA A 239 9.23 -2.19 7.48
C ALA A 239 10.37 -3.11 7.97
N PRO A 240 11.49 -2.56 8.49
CA PRO A 240 12.63 -3.34 8.97
C PRO A 240 12.30 -4.23 10.19
N GLU A 241 11.19 -4.00 10.87
CA GLU A 241 10.63 -4.81 11.94
C GLU A 241 9.96 -6.10 11.45
N VAL A 242 9.55 -6.15 10.18
CA VAL A 242 8.93 -7.34 9.60
C VAL A 242 9.98 -8.44 9.42
N ARG A 243 9.74 -9.57 10.08
CA ARG A 243 10.55 -10.80 9.97
C ARG A 243 9.77 -11.95 9.34
N ARG A 244 8.44 -11.91 9.45
CA ARG A 244 7.53 -13.00 9.12
C ARG A 244 6.25 -12.47 8.51
N LEU A 245 6.03 -12.75 7.24
CA LEU A 245 4.87 -12.26 6.48
C LEU A 245 3.52 -12.81 6.96
N ASP A 246 3.53 -13.96 7.65
CA ASP A 246 2.35 -14.62 8.20
C ASP A 246 1.84 -13.98 9.49
N ARG A 247 2.65 -13.10 10.12
CA ARG A 247 2.29 -12.35 11.33
C ARG A 247 2.25 -10.84 11.10
N THR A 248 2.12 -10.44 9.84
CA THR A 248 2.08 -9.04 9.43
C THR A 248 0.82 -8.75 8.65
N VAL A 249 0.12 -7.69 9.06
CA VAL A 249 -1.04 -7.16 8.37
C VAL A 249 -0.61 -5.91 7.61
N PHE A 250 -0.79 -5.94 6.30
CA PHE A 250 -0.50 -4.82 5.42
C PHE A 250 -1.80 -4.07 5.11
N THR A 251 -1.84 -2.77 5.36
CA THR A 251 -2.98 -1.88 5.09
C THR A 251 -2.57 -0.73 4.18
N PRO A 252 -2.26 -0.99 2.91
CA PRO A 252 -1.96 0.08 1.95
C PRO A 252 -3.19 0.98 1.73
N PRO A 253 -3.02 2.31 1.62
CA PRO A 253 -4.09 3.20 1.21
C PRO A 253 -4.58 2.81 -0.19
N LEU A 254 -5.89 2.93 -0.42
CA LEU A 254 -6.44 2.75 -1.76
C LEU A 254 -6.01 3.92 -2.68
N PRO A 255 -5.87 3.69 -3.99
CA PRO A 255 -5.59 4.76 -4.95
C PRO A 255 -6.57 5.94 -4.87
N GLU A 256 -7.85 5.67 -4.57
CA GLU A 256 -8.89 6.71 -4.47
C GLU A 256 -8.92 7.44 -3.12
N GLN A 257 -8.11 7.03 -2.14
CA GLN A 257 -8.05 7.66 -0.82
C GLN A 257 -6.88 8.64 -0.77
N ASP A 258 -7.17 9.94 -0.73
CA ASP A 258 -6.14 10.99 -0.73
C ASP A 258 -5.92 11.67 0.61
N ALA A 259 -6.98 11.84 1.40
CA ALA A 259 -6.91 12.58 2.66
C ALA A 259 -6.82 11.66 3.87
N VAL A 260 -7.75 10.72 3.99
CA VAL A 260 -7.91 9.87 5.18
C VAL A 260 -8.18 8.44 4.76
N ALA A 261 -7.57 7.48 5.46
CA ALA A 261 -7.85 6.08 5.26
C ALA A 261 -9.23 5.73 5.81
N HIS A 262 -10.17 5.35 4.96
CA HIS A 262 -11.48 4.91 5.40
C HIS A 262 -11.48 3.40 5.59
N PRO A 263 -12.12 2.87 6.65
CA PRO A 263 -12.41 1.45 6.71
C PRO A 263 -13.09 1.02 5.41
N LEU A 264 -12.75 -0.17 4.92
CA LEU A 264 -13.57 -0.89 3.95
C LEU A 264 -14.85 -1.36 4.67
N ALA A 265 -15.64 -0.43 5.17
CA ALA A 265 -16.99 -0.70 5.64
C ALA A 265 -17.90 -0.60 4.44
N ASN A 266 -18.72 -1.63 4.21
CA ASN A 266 -19.80 -1.60 3.23
C ASN A 266 -20.48 -0.23 3.33
N ILE A 267 -20.38 0.57 2.26
CA ILE A 267 -21.31 1.69 2.11
C ILE A 267 -22.63 1.00 1.83
N ASP A 268 -23.35 0.72 2.91
CA ASP A 268 -24.67 0.14 2.83
C ASP A 268 -25.49 1.14 2.02
N MET A 269 -26.14 0.62 0.98
CA MET A 269 -27.09 1.36 0.17
C MET A 269 -28.34 1.57 1.02
N THR A 270 -28.22 2.35 2.08
CA THR A 270 -29.29 2.85 2.93
C THR A 270 -28.83 4.19 3.46
N THR A 271 -29.60 5.22 3.10
CA THR A 271 -29.39 6.65 3.38
C THR A 271 -28.38 7.35 2.49
N ALA A 272 -28.86 7.80 1.33
CA ALA A 272 -28.48 9.12 0.86
C ALA A 272 -28.94 10.13 1.93
N ASP A 273 -28.03 10.53 2.79
CA ASP A 273 -28.13 11.80 3.52
C ASP A 273 -26.80 12.53 3.33
N PRO A 274 -26.80 13.75 2.76
CA PRO A 274 -25.62 14.59 2.76
C PRO A 274 -25.36 15.02 4.21
N VAL A 275 -24.18 14.72 4.73
CA VAL A 275 -23.71 15.30 5.99
C VAL A 275 -23.75 16.83 5.84
N PRO A 276 -24.60 17.58 6.58
CA PRO A 276 -24.43 19.01 6.65
C PRO A 276 -23.24 19.26 7.57
N ASN A 277 -22.23 19.96 7.06
CA ASN A 277 -21.18 20.54 7.89
C ASN A 277 -21.83 21.25 9.11
N PRO A 278 -21.32 21.09 10.34
CA PRO A 278 -21.76 21.91 11.45
C PRO A 278 -21.21 23.32 11.24
N VAL A 279 -21.93 24.14 10.47
CA VAL A 279 -21.76 25.58 10.50
C VAL A 279 -22.47 26.06 11.75
N THR A 280 -21.70 26.43 12.77
CA THR A 280 -22.18 27.26 13.88
C THR A 280 -22.86 28.50 13.28
N PRO A 281 -24.16 28.73 13.48
CA PRO A 281 -24.78 29.99 13.05
C PRO A 281 -24.37 31.09 14.02
N ASP A 282 -23.66 32.10 13.54
CA ASP A 282 -23.59 33.38 14.23
C ASP A 282 -25.02 33.97 14.37
N PRO A 283 -25.38 34.56 15.51
CA PRO A 283 -26.70 35.17 15.69
C PRO A 283 -26.78 36.45 14.85
N VAL A 284 -27.37 36.34 13.65
CA VAL A 284 -27.72 37.50 12.82
C VAL A 284 -29.03 38.10 13.30
N THR A 285 -28.92 39.27 13.94
CA THR A 285 -30.02 40.20 14.21
C THR A 285 -30.55 40.73 12.88
N SER A 286 -31.77 40.36 12.51
CA SER A 286 -32.44 40.85 11.30
C SER A 286 -32.70 42.35 11.40
N ALA A 287 -31.94 43.18 10.69
CA ALA A 287 -32.32 44.54 10.36
C ALA A 287 -33.28 44.53 9.15
N PRO A 288 -34.37 45.33 9.14
CA PRO A 288 -35.27 45.39 8.00
C PRO A 288 -34.60 46.12 6.83
N VAL A 289 -34.39 45.42 5.71
CA VAL A 289 -33.92 46.03 4.46
C VAL A 289 -35.14 46.47 3.64
N VAL A 290 -35.24 47.78 3.44
CA VAL A 290 -36.18 48.44 2.52
C VAL A 290 -35.71 48.18 1.08
N PRO A 291 -36.55 47.71 0.15
CA PRO A 291 -36.15 47.56 -1.25
C PRO A 291 -36.09 48.94 -1.94
N ASP A 292 -34.92 49.28 -2.46
CA ASP A 292 -34.72 50.45 -3.33
C ASP A 292 -35.34 50.23 -4.72
N PRO A 293 -35.90 51.28 -5.37
CA PRO A 293 -36.55 51.17 -6.66
C PRO A 293 -35.56 50.98 -7.82
N VAL A 294 -35.77 49.92 -8.59
CA VAL A 294 -35.11 49.62 -9.86
C VAL A 294 -35.35 50.74 -10.89
N THR A 295 -34.27 51.39 -11.33
CA THR A 295 -34.27 52.30 -12.48
C THR A 295 -33.55 51.62 -13.64
N SER A 296 -34.29 51.27 -14.69
CA SER A 296 -33.76 50.66 -15.91
C SER A 296 -32.87 51.65 -16.67
N ALA A 297 -31.59 51.34 -16.83
CA ALA A 297 -30.70 52.10 -17.71
C ALA A 297 -30.98 51.74 -19.19
N PRO A 298 -30.96 52.71 -20.12
CA PRO A 298 -31.19 52.45 -21.53
C PRO A 298 -30.00 51.73 -22.17
N VAL A 299 -30.30 50.67 -22.93
CA VAL A 299 -29.35 49.89 -23.73
C VAL A 299 -28.95 50.71 -24.96
N VAL A 300 -27.68 51.09 -25.04
CA VAL A 300 -27.05 51.62 -26.26
C VAL A 300 -26.31 50.47 -26.96
N PRO A 301 -26.61 50.14 -28.22
CA PRO A 301 -25.83 49.15 -28.96
C PRO A 301 -24.45 49.70 -29.30
N ASP A 302 -23.40 48.96 -28.96
CA ASP A 302 -22.03 49.25 -29.38
C ASP A 302 -21.86 49.06 -30.90
N PRO A 303 -21.05 49.89 -31.59
CA PRO A 303 -20.83 49.78 -33.02
C PRO A 303 -19.93 48.59 -33.37
N LEU A 304 -20.42 47.74 -34.28
CA LEU A 304 -19.68 46.64 -34.90
C LEU A 304 -18.44 47.17 -35.64
N VAL A 305 -17.26 46.92 -35.08
CA VAL A 305 -15.98 47.07 -35.80
C VAL A 305 -15.71 45.76 -36.54
N PRO A 306 -15.49 45.77 -37.88
CA PRO A 306 -15.13 44.56 -38.60
C PRO A 306 -13.69 44.15 -38.26
N ASP A 307 -13.52 42.92 -37.76
CA ASP A 307 -12.21 42.31 -37.57
C ASP A 307 -11.47 42.23 -38.91
N THR A 308 -10.34 42.93 -38.99
CA THR A 308 -9.43 42.88 -40.13
C THR A 308 -8.62 41.59 -40.04
N VAL A 309 -9.01 40.59 -40.83
CA VAL A 309 -8.29 39.32 -40.96
C VAL A 309 -6.92 39.59 -41.58
N THR A 310 -5.85 39.51 -40.79
CA THR A 310 -4.47 39.50 -41.31
C THR A 310 -4.15 38.06 -41.75
N PRO A 311 -3.91 37.77 -43.04
CA PRO A 311 -3.46 36.45 -43.45
C PRO A 311 -2.02 36.21 -42.96
N ALA A 312 -1.81 35.10 -42.27
CA ALA A 312 -0.47 34.62 -41.94
C ALA A 312 0.30 34.26 -43.23
N PRO A 313 1.58 34.59 -43.34
CA PRO A 313 2.38 34.21 -44.49
C PRO A 313 2.62 32.69 -44.50
N VAL A 314 2.16 32.03 -45.55
CA VAL A 314 2.50 30.62 -45.85
C VAL A 314 3.96 30.59 -46.32
N GLY A 315 4.87 30.20 -45.44
CA GLY A 315 6.22 29.80 -45.81
C GLY A 315 6.23 28.35 -46.30
N PRO A 316 6.96 27.99 -47.36
CA PRO A 316 7.12 26.59 -47.75
C PRO A 316 7.97 25.84 -46.72
N ASP A 317 7.49 24.68 -46.28
CA ASP A 317 8.22 23.78 -45.40
C ASP A 317 9.54 23.32 -46.04
N PRO A 318 10.68 23.37 -45.30
CA PRO A 318 11.93 22.82 -45.79
C PRO A 318 11.89 21.28 -45.74
N VAL A 319 11.79 20.67 -46.92
CA VAL A 319 11.96 19.23 -47.11
C VAL A 319 13.39 18.84 -46.72
N THR A 320 13.53 18.06 -45.66
CA THR A 320 14.82 17.45 -45.28
C THR A 320 14.88 16.05 -45.90
N PRO A 321 15.77 15.76 -46.87
CA PRO A 321 15.96 14.40 -47.37
C PRO A 321 16.66 13.54 -46.31
N GLY A 322 16.03 12.43 -45.93
CA GLY A 322 16.63 11.42 -45.06
C GLY A 322 17.82 10.72 -45.74
N PRO A 323 18.82 10.24 -44.97
CA PRO A 323 19.95 9.52 -45.51
C PRO A 323 19.53 8.14 -46.05
N VAL A 324 19.76 7.94 -47.35
CA VAL A 324 19.65 6.65 -48.03
C VAL A 324 20.77 5.73 -47.55
N THR A 325 20.40 4.59 -46.97
CA THR A 325 21.33 3.49 -46.68
C THR A 325 21.45 2.62 -47.94
N PRO A 326 22.64 2.44 -48.53
CA PRO A 326 22.80 1.59 -49.70
C PRO A 326 22.69 0.11 -49.34
N THR A 327 21.83 -0.60 -50.07
CA THR A 327 21.72 -2.05 -50.15
C THR A 327 23.05 -2.66 -50.60
N PRO A 328 23.62 -3.68 -49.92
CA PRO A 328 24.72 -4.44 -50.50
C PRO A 328 24.17 -5.40 -51.56
N SER A 329 24.59 -5.16 -52.81
CA SER A 329 24.44 -6.10 -53.93
C SER A 329 25.18 -7.40 -53.61
N GLY A 330 24.41 -8.47 -53.38
CA GLY A 330 24.91 -9.83 -53.40
C GLY A 330 24.90 -10.39 -54.83
N THR A 331 26.06 -10.83 -55.32
CA THR A 331 26.19 -11.80 -56.42
C THR A 331 27.49 -12.59 -56.23
N PRO A 332 27.59 -13.80 -56.81
CA PRO A 332 27.90 -15.01 -56.05
C PRO A 332 29.34 -15.49 -56.28
N SER A 333 29.90 -16.22 -55.32
CA SER A 333 31.10 -17.03 -55.54
C SER A 333 30.88 -18.45 -55.02
N THR A 334 30.33 -19.25 -55.94
CA THR A 334 30.76 -20.59 -56.35
C THR A 334 31.76 -21.31 -55.43
N SER A 335 31.25 -22.40 -54.85
CA SER A 335 31.99 -23.54 -54.31
C SER A 335 33.01 -24.12 -55.31
N PRO A 336 34.10 -24.73 -54.81
CA PRO A 336 34.19 -26.17 -55.07
C PRO A 336 34.69 -26.95 -53.83
N GLY A 337 34.03 -28.07 -53.52
CA GLY A 337 34.72 -29.23 -52.90
C GLY A 337 35.55 -29.97 -53.96
N PRO A 338 36.25 -31.09 -53.66
CA PRO A 338 36.06 -31.99 -52.52
C PRO A 338 37.38 -32.58 -51.91
N GLU A 339 37.22 -33.65 -51.13
CA GLU A 339 38.16 -34.75 -50.81
C GLU A 339 38.99 -34.80 -49.50
N ALA A 340 38.47 -35.62 -48.57
CA ALA A 340 39.06 -36.85 -48.01
C ALA A 340 40.43 -36.83 -47.27
N ARG A 341 40.42 -37.18 -45.97
CA ARG A 341 40.92 -38.47 -45.42
C ARG A 341 40.92 -38.55 -43.88
N ASN A 342 40.44 -39.71 -43.41
CA ASN A 342 40.90 -40.52 -42.27
C ASN A 342 40.89 -40.01 -40.81
N SER A 343 39.88 -40.48 -40.07
CA SER A 343 39.86 -41.25 -38.78
C SER A 343 41.22 -41.72 -38.19
N PRO A 344 41.34 -42.10 -36.88
CA PRO A 344 40.29 -42.79 -36.10
C PRO A 344 40.23 -42.66 -34.54
N LEU A 345 39.13 -43.24 -33.99
CA LEU A 345 38.91 -43.89 -32.67
C LEU A 345 39.05 -42.97 -31.42
N ILE A 346 38.16 -43.01 -30.42
CA ILE A 346 37.94 -44.12 -29.47
C ILE A 346 36.49 -44.11 -28.91
N SER A 347 35.99 -45.33 -28.74
CA SER A 347 34.74 -45.79 -28.12
C SER A 347 34.64 -45.49 -26.62
N LEU A 348 33.41 -45.30 -26.11
CA LEU A 348 32.95 -45.84 -24.81
C LEU A 348 31.44 -45.55 -24.61
N SER A 349 30.62 -46.60 -24.66
CA SER A 349 29.31 -46.68 -23.96
C SER A 349 29.52 -47.19 -22.52
N PRO A 350 28.52 -47.10 -21.63
CA PRO A 350 27.47 -48.16 -21.50
C PRO A 350 26.04 -47.61 -21.26
N ALA A 351 24.97 -48.30 -21.69
CA ALA A 351 24.08 -49.22 -20.93
C ALA A 351 23.46 -48.60 -19.64
N SER A 352 22.22 -48.80 -19.21
CA SER A 352 21.23 -49.87 -19.42
C SER A 352 19.88 -49.40 -18.85
N SER A 353 18.81 -50.02 -19.32
CA SER A 353 17.44 -50.02 -18.80
C SER A 353 17.32 -50.62 -17.38
N TYR A 354 16.42 -50.08 -16.54
CA TYR A 354 15.84 -50.79 -15.39
C TYR A 354 14.44 -50.25 -14.98
N VAL A 355 13.59 -51.17 -14.55
CA VAL A 355 12.14 -51.15 -14.29
C VAL A 355 11.85 -50.85 -12.81
N PRO A 356 10.67 -50.32 -12.40
CA PRO A 356 10.39 -49.98 -10.99
C PRO A 356 10.05 -51.22 -10.15
N SER A 357 10.29 -51.15 -8.83
CA SER A 357 9.88 -52.16 -7.84
C SER A 357 8.98 -51.58 -6.75
N PRO A 358 8.16 -52.43 -6.09
CA PRO A 358 6.96 -52.01 -5.35
C PRO A 358 7.16 -51.93 -3.83
N THR A 359 6.14 -51.37 -3.18
CA THR A 359 5.90 -51.25 -1.73
C THR A 359 5.96 -52.57 -0.97
N PRO A 360 6.36 -52.56 0.32
CA PRO A 360 6.09 -53.66 1.24
C PRO A 360 4.81 -53.42 2.05
N MET A 361 3.92 -54.42 2.05
CA MET A 361 2.90 -54.61 3.07
C MET A 361 3.56 -55.04 4.39
N THR A 362 3.15 -54.45 5.50
CA THR A 362 3.39 -54.98 6.85
C THR A 362 2.12 -55.71 7.30
N SER A 363 2.24 -57.00 7.58
CA SER A 363 1.18 -57.79 8.22
C SER A 363 1.73 -58.53 9.45
N ALA A 364 0.89 -58.52 10.48
CA ALA A 364 0.79 -59.42 11.62
C ALA A 364 1.93 -59.47 12.66
N ASN A 365 1.57 -59.08 13.89
CA ASN A 365 1.93 -59.87 15.06
C ASN A 365 0.69 -60.09 15.93
N VAL A 366 0.45 -61.37 16.23
CA VAL A 366 -0.57 -61.95 17.10
C VAL A 366 0.09 -62.25 18.44
N ILE A 367 -0.44 -61.75 19.56
CA ILE A 367 -0.45 -62.31 20.94
C ILE A 367 -1.58 -61.53 21.67
N GLY A 368 -2.61 -62.06 22.34
CA GLY A 368 -2.85 -63.35 22.96
C GLY A 368 -2.86 -63.23 24.50
N GLY A 369 -4.05 -63.17 25.12
CA GLY A 369 -4.25 -63.59 26.53
C GLY A 369 -4.81 -62.53 27.50
N GLY A 370 -5.95 -62.86 28.13
CA GLY A 370 -6.53 -62.15 29.28
C GLY A 370 -8.04 -62.19 29.29
#